data_AF-A0A381YEB0-F1
#
_entry.id   AF-A0A381YEB0-F1
#
_cell.length_a   1.000
_cell.length_b   1.000
_cell.length_c   1.000
_cell.angle_alpha   90.00
_cell.angle_beta   90.00
_cell.angle_gamma   90.00
#
_symmetry.space_group_name_H-M   'P 1'
#
loop_
_entity.id
_entity.type
_entity.pdbx_description
1 polymer ?
#
loop_
_entity_poly.entity_id
_entity_poly.type
_entity_poly.pdbx_seq_one_letter_code
_entity_poly.pdbx_strand_id
1 'polypeptide(L)' 'NVLVSAHGNSIRAIVMHLLDYTPAQILQTEIGWCEPWVFSFGDGSAVADLQIIARPGVESMSRLPLQE' A
#
# COMPACT_ATOMS: atom_id res chain seq x y z
N ASN A 1 10.71 8.24 10.81
CA ASN A 1 9.45 8.25 10.04
C ASN A 1 9.63 9.03 8.76
N VAL A 2 9.15 8.49 7.64
CA VAL A 2 9.23 9.09 6.31
C VAL A 2 7.81 9.18 5.75
N LEU A 3 7.45 10.33 5.17
CA LEU A 3 6.19 10.52 4.45
C LEU A 3 6.47 10.65 2.96
N VAL A 4 5.79 9.86 2.14
CA VAL A 4 5.84 9.95 0.68
C VAL A 4 4.48 10.40 0.17
N SER A 5 4.41 11.58 -0.44
CA SER A 5 3.22 12.10 -1.12
C SER A 5 3.47 12.09 -2.62
N ALA A 6 2.76 11.22 -3.34
CA ALA A 6 2.97 10.98 -4.77
C ALA A 6 1.65 10.60 -5.47
N HIS A 7 1.74 10.12 -6.71
CA HIS A 7 0.59 9.70 -7.51
C HIS A 7 0.41 8.17 -7.48
N GLY A 8 -0.76 7.68 -7.90
CA GLY A 8 -1.12 6.26 -7.81
C GLY A 8 -0.09 5.30 -8.43
N ASN A 9 0.41 5.57 -9.63
CA ASN A 9 1.37 4.68 -10.30
C ASN A 9 2.75 4.64 -9.62
N SER A 10 3.25 5.78 -9.13
CA SER A 10 4.52 5.80 -8.41
C SER A 10 4.39 5.15 -7.03
N ILE A 11 3.26 5.33 -6.34
CA ILE A 11 2.97 4.61 -5.10
C ILE A 11 2.87 3.10 -5.37
N ARG A 12 2.17 2.66 -6.42
CA ARG A 12 2.08 1.24 -6.80
C ARG A 12 3.44 0.62 -7.09
N ALA A 13 4.37 1.33 -7.71
CA ALA A 13 5.74 0.84 -7.90
C ALA A 13 6.46 0.60 -6.55
N ILE A 14 6.29 1.49 -5.58
CA ILE A 14 6.84 1.33 -4.23
C ILE A 14 6.18 0.15 -3.52
N VAL A 15 4.83 0.07 -3.54
CA VAL A 15 4.07 -1.05 -2.94
C VAL A 15 4.50 -2.38 -3.54
N MET A 16 4.67 -2.45 -4.86
CA MET A 16 5.12 -3.65 -5.55
C MET A 16 6.46 -4.15 -5.03
N HIS A 17 7.42 -3.24 -4.84
CA HIS A 17 8.73 -3.58 -4.31
C HIS A 17 8.68 -3.98 -2.83
N LEU A 18 7.91 -3.26 -2.01
CA LEU A 18 7.85 -3.49 -0.56
C LEU A 18 7.11 -4.79 -0.19
N LEU A 19 6.11 -5.19 -0.96
CA LEU A 19 5.27 -6.37 -0.71
C LEU A 19 5.61 -7.55 -1.64
N ASP A 20 6.67 -7.44 -2.43
CA ASP A 20 7.10 -8.42 -3.43
C ASP A 20 5.96 -8.88 -4.37
N TYR A 21 5.15 -7.92 -4.83
CA TYR A 21 4.04 -8.23 -5.72
C TYR A 21 4.51 -8.50 -7.13
N THR A 22 3.89 -9.50 -7.77
CA THR A 22 4.00 -9.72 -9.21
C THR A 22 3.33 -8.61 -10.01
N PRO A 23 3.66 -8.46 -11.31
CA PRO A 23 2.95 -7.53 -12.19
C PRO A 23 1.43 -7.75 -12.21
N ALA A 24 0.96 -8.99 -12.13
CA ALA A 24 -0.47 -9.31 -12.09
C ALA A 24 -1.14 -8.84 -10.80
N GLN A 25 -0.50 -9.04 -9.64
CA GLN A 25 -1.00 -8.59 -8.35
C GLN A 25 -1.02 -7.06 -8.25
N ILE A 26 0.04 -6.38 -8.68
CA ILE A 26 0.04 -4.92 -8.61
C ILE A 26 -1.01 -4.31 -9.54
N LEU A 27 -1.34 -4.95 -10.67
CA LEU A 27 -2.44 -4.54 -11.57
C LEU A 27 -3.82 -4.59 -10.91
N GLN A 28 -4.02 -5.41 -9.89
CA GLN A 28 -5.25 -5.50 -9.11
C GLN A 28 -5.25 -4.58 -7.88
N THR A 29 -4.12 -3.93 -7.59
CA THR A 29 -3.97 -3.04 -6.44
C THR A 29 -4.47 -1.63 -6.77
N GLU A 30 -5.41 -1.12 -5.98
CA GLU A 30 -5.90 0.26 -6.07
C GLU A 30 -5.43 1.08 -4.86
N ILE A 31 -4.91 2.27 -5.14
CA ILE A 31 -4.51 3.24 -4.11
C ILE A 31 -5.66 4.24 -3.94
N GLY A 32 -6.38 4.11 -2.83
CA GLY A 32 -7.49 4.96 -2.46
C GLY A 32 -7.04 6.40 -2.23
N TRP A 33 -7.88 7.34 -2.63
CA TRP A 33 -7.54 8.75 -2.58
C TRP A 33 -7.58 9.27 -1.15
N CYS A 34 -6.49 9.91 -0.74
CA CYS A 34 -6.33 10.46 0.62
C CYS A 34 -6.44 9.38 1.71
N GLU A 35 -5.99 8.17 1.42
CA GLU A 35 -5.88 7.08 2.40
C GLU A 35 -4.40 6.84 2.72
N PRO A 36 -3.95 7.10 3.96
CA PRO A 36 -2.60 6.77 4.37
C PRO A 36 -2.37 5.26 4.34
N TRP A 37 -1.32 4.83 3.65
CA TRP A 37 -0.76 3.49 3.73
C TRP A 37 0.46 3.53 4.65
N VAL A 38 0.32 2.98 5.84
CA VAL A 38 1.34 2.99 6.89
C VAL A 38 2.07 1.66 6.88
N PHE A 39 3.33 1.70 6.45
CA PHE A 39 4.23 0.55 6.48
C PHE A 39 5.07 0.60 7.76
N SER A 40 4.99 -0.47 8.55
CA SER A 40 5.87 -0.69 9.69
C SER A 40 6.97 -1.66 9.30
N PHE A 41 8.21 -1.35 9.65
CA PHE A 41 9.37 -2.20 9.39
C PHE A 41 9.85 -2.82 10.71
N GLY A 42 10.15 -4.12 10.68
CA GLY A 42 10.69 -4.85 11.84
C GLY A 42 12.19 -4.64 12.00
N ASP A 43 12.84 -5.53 12.75
CA ASP A 43 14.31 -5.58 12.84
C ASP A 43 14.89 -6.03 11.48
N GLY A 44 15.16 -5.05 10.60
CA GLY A 44 15.62 -5.27 9.24
C GLY A 44 14.96 -4.31 8.24
N SER A 45 15.07 -4.61 6.95
CA SER A 45 14.42 -3.84 5.87
C SER A 45 13.09 -4.44 5.41
N ALA A 46 12.62 -5.52 6.05
CA ALA A 46 11.36 -6.18 5.69
C ALA A 46 10.15 -5.47 6.30
N VAL A 47 9.07 -5.39 5.54
CA VAL A 47 7.76 -4.91 6.04
C VAL A 47 7.23 -5.91 7.06
N ALA A 48 6.96 -5.44 8.27
CA ALA A 48 6.37 -6.22 9.36
C ALA A 48 4.85 -6.05 9.43
N ASP A 49 4.32 -4.89 9.04
CA ASP A 49 2.88 -4.61 9.04
C ASP A 49 2.53 -3.55 7.98
N LEU A 50 1.30 -3.65 7.48
CA LEU A 50 0.69 -2.66 6.59
C LEU A 50 -0.71 -2.32 7.10
N GLN A 51 -0.90 -1.06 7.46
CA GLN A 51 -2.20 -0.50 7.80
C GLN A 51 -2.66 0.49 6.72
N ILE A 52 -3.89 0.32 6.25
CA ILE A 52 -4.56 1.29 5.37
C ILE A 52 -5.62 2.01 6.19
N ILE A 53 -5.50 3.32 6.29
CA ILE A 53 -6.40 4.15 7.11
C ILE A 53 -7.42 4.82 6.18
N ALA A 54 -8.65 4.31 6.18
CA ALA A 54 -9.76 4.93 5.48
C ALA A 54 -10.12 6.30 6.09
N ARG A 55 -10.75 7.17 5.29
CA ARG A 55 -11.28 8.44 5.83
C ARG A 55 -12.41 8.14 6.84
N PRO A 56 -12.59 8.96 7.88
CA PRO A 56 -13.65 8.74 8.86
C PRO A 56 -15.04 8.67 8.23
N GLY A 57 -15.80 7.63 8.55
CA GLY A 57 -17.20 7.47 8.12
C GLY A 57 -17.41 7.05 6.66
N VAL A 58 -16.35 6.65 5.94
CA VAL A 58 -16.46 6.10 4.58
C VAL A 58 -15.71 4.77 4.48
N GLU A 59 -16.15 3.91 3.57
CA GLU A 59 -15.41 2.70 3.24
C GLU A 59 -14.10 3.04 2.52
N SER A 60 -13.10 2.19 2.72
CA SER A 60 -11.81 2.26 2.03
C SER A 60 -12.00 2.08 0.53
N MET A 61 -11.43 2.98 -0.26
CA MET A 61 -11.35 2.84 -1.71
C MET A 61 -10.07 2.13 -2.15
N SER A 62 -9.12 1.91 -1.25
CA SER A 62 -7.98 1.03 -1.50
C SER A 62 -8.38 -0.44 -1.60
N ARG A 63 -7.74 -1.14 -2.53
CA ARG A 63 -7.89 -2.59 -2.72
C ARG A 63 -6.51 -3.24 -2.81
N LEU A 64 -6.31 -4.28 -2.01
CA LEU A 64 -5.17 -5.19 -2.12
C LEU A 64 -5.54 -6.37 -3.04
N PRO A 65 -4.55 -6.99 -3.71
CA PRO A 65 -4.79 -8.21 -4.47
C PRO A 65 -5.23 -9.34 -3.54
N LEU A 66 -6.00 -10.29 -4.06
CA LEU A 66 -6.33 -11.50 -3.31
C LEU A 66 -5.04 -12.28 -3.01
N GLN A 67 -4.90 -12.74 -1.78
CA GLN A 67 -3.86 -13.69 -1.39
C GLN A 67 -4.34 -15.08 -1.80
N GLU A 68 -3.50 -15.84 -2.51
CA GLU A 68 -3.74 -17.26 -2.80
C GLU A 68 -3.43 -18.14 -1.58
#